data_AF-A0A521G6K3-F1
#
_entry.id   AF-A0A521G6K3-F1
#
_cell.length_a   1.000
_cell.length_b   1.000
_cell.length_c   1.000
_cell.angle_alpha   90.00
_cell.angle_beta   90.00
_cell.angle_gamma   90.00
#
_symmetry.space_group_name_H-M   'P 1'
#
loop_
_entity.id
_entity.type
_entity.pdbx_description
1 polymer ?
#
loop_
_entity_poly.entity_id
_entity_poly.type
_entity_poly.pdbx_seq_one_letter_code
_entity_poly.pdbx_strand_id
1 'polypeptide(L)'
;MERTKFLTIAVIALFILNLATIGFMLLRPPMPPGGRSGMGGPGAVIADRLHLDADQREQFRALQDERHEQLHPLNVKAGDLYTTYYILLRAERVDTARANAISRQIGQNQQAIAQVNFRHFQQLKTICRPGQQADFGQLMGDLTKIHKGSPGPRP
;
A
#
# COMPACT_ATOMS: atom_id res chain seq x y z
N MET A 1 -44.61 -14.53 35.53
CA MET A 1 -43.41 -15.38 35.46
C MET A 1 -42.40 -14.83 36.45
N GLU A 2 -41.86 -15.68 37.33
CA GLU A 2 -40.84 -15.32 38.32
C GLU A 2 -39.68 -14.54 37.66
N ARG A 3 -39.29 -13.39 38.22
CA ARG A 3 -38.22 -12.52 37.68
C ARG A 3 -36.92 -13.29 37.42
N THR A 4 -36.66 -14.33 38.21
CA THR A 4 -35.56 -15.28 38.03
C THR A 4 -35.67 -16.06 36.72
N LYS A 5 -36.84 -16.55 36.33
CA LYS A 5 -37.04 -17.27 35.06
C LYS A 5 -36.80 -16.38 33.85
N PHE A 6 -37.20 -15.11 33.91
CA PHE A 6 -36.93 -14.14 32.84
C PHE A 6 -35.44 -13.84 32.70
N LEU A 7 -34.75 -13.60 33.83
CA LEU A 7 -33.30 -13.39 33.84
C LEU A 7 -32.54 -14.62 33.33
N THR A 8 -32.94 -15.82 33.74
CA THR A 8 -32.33 -17.07 33.24
C THR A 8 -32.51 -17.22 31.73
N ILE A 9 -33.70 -16.94 31.19
CA ILE A 9 -33.94 -16.98 29.74
C ILE A 9 -33.09 -15.93 29.01
N ALA A 10 -32.99 -14.71 29.55
CA ALA A 10 -32.17 -13.65 28.97
C ALA A 10 -30.68 -14.02 28.95
N VAL A 11 -30.16 -14.61 30.02
CA VAL A 11 -28.76 -15.07 30.10
C VAL A 11 -28.49 -16.20 29.11
N ILE A 12 -29.40 -17.18 28.99
CA ILE A 12 -29.26 -18.28 28.03
C ILE A 12 -29.30 -17.75 26.59
N ALA A 13 -30.22 -16.83 26.29
CA ALA A 13 -30.31 -16.21 24.97
C ALA A 13 -29.04 -15.43 24.62
N LEU A 14 -28.50 -14.65 25.57
CA LEU A 14 -27.25 -13.92 25.40
C LEU A 14 -26.05 -14.86 25.18
N PHE A 15 -26.03 -15.99 25.89
CA PHE A 15 -24.99 -17.01 25.75
C PHE A 15 -25.02 -17.64 24.35
N ILE A 16 -26.20 -18.07 23.88
CA ILE A 16 -26.38 -18.62 22.53
C ILE A 16 -26.00 -17.59 21.46
N LEU A 17 -26.36 -16.32 21.65
CA LEU A 17 -26.00 -15.24 20.72
C LEU A 17 -24.48 -15.06 20.62
N ASN A 18 -23.75 -15.12 21.76
CA ASN A 18 -22.29 -15.05 21.78
C ASN A 18 -21.63 -16.30 21.14
N LEU A 19 -22.20 -17.49 21.35
CA LEU A 19 -21.74 -18.70 20.67
C LEU A 19 -21.98 -18.63 19.16
N ALA A 20 -23.12 -18.09 18.73
CA ALA A 20 -23.43 -17.89 17.32
C ALA A 20 -22.48 -16.88 16.65
N THR A 21 -22.13 -15.77 17.33
CA THR A 21 -21.15 -14.81 16.79
C THR A 21 -19.75 -15.42 16.69
N ILE A 22 -19.31 -16.18 17.69
CA ILE A 22 -18.01 -16.89 17.65
C ILE A 22 -18.03 -17.94 16.53
N GLY A 23 -19.08 -18.77 16.45
CA GLY A 23 -19.23 -19.78 15.41
C GLY A 23 -19.24 -19.16 14.01
N PHE A 24 -19.99 -18.08 13.80
CA PHE A 24 -20.00 -17.34 12.54
C PHE A 24 -18.62 -16.76 12.18
N MET A 25 -17.86 -16.28 13.17
CA MET A 25 -16.52 -15.75 12.95
C MET A 25 -15.51 -16.85 12.58
N LEU A 26 -15.67 -18.06 13.12
CA LEU A 26 -14.84 -19.23 12.81
C LEU A 26 -15.22 -19.92 11.49
N LEU A 27 -16.49 -19.83 11.08
CA LEU A 27 -17.00 -20.37 9.81
C LEU A 27 -16.72 -19.44 8.61
N ARG A 28 -16.24 -18.22 8.84
CA ARG A 28 -15.71 -17.38 7.76
C ARG A 28 -14.47 -18.08 7.19
N PRO A 29 -14.41 -18.32 5.87
CA PRO A 29 -13.22 -18.89 5.25
C PRO A 29 -12.01 -18.04 5.63
N PRO A 30 -10.84 -18.65 5.91
CA PRO A 30 -9.63 -17.90 6.19
C PRO A 30 -9.42 -16.93 5.04
N MET A 31 -9.41 -15.64 5.38
CA MET A 31 -8.96 -14.60 4.45
C MET A 31 -7.60 -15.08 3.92
N PRO A 32 -7.39 -15.13 2.59
CA PRO A 32 -6.13 -15.57 2.02
C PRO A 32 -4.98 -14.87 2.76
N PRO A 33 -3.89 -15.58 3.09
CA PRO A 33 -2.74 -14.97 3.76
C PRO A 33 -2.16 -13.88 2.83
N GLY A 34 -2.66 -12.68 3.02
CA GLY A 34 -2.46 -11.50 2.19
C GLY A 34 -2.92 -10.31 3.02
N GLY A 35 -2.22 -10.08 4.12
CA GLY A 35 -2.50 -9.02 5.07
C GLY A 35 -2.60 -7.68 4.36
N ARG A 36 -3.72 -6.98 4.55
CA ARG A 36 -3.93 -5.55 4.30
C ARG A 36 -3.80 -5.02 2.85
N SER A 37 -3.54 -5.86 1.85
CA SER A 37 -3.51 -5.46 0.43
C SER A 37 -4.79 -5.83 -0.35
N GLY A 38 -5.75 -6.50 0.27
CA GLY A 38 -7.01 -6.91 -0.35
C GLY A 38 -8.06 -5.79 -0.40
N MET A 39 -8.28 -5.23 -1.60
CA MET A 39 -9.50 -4.50 -2.01
C MET A 39 -9.78 -3.09 -1.47
N GLY A 40 -9.01 -2.56 -0.51
CA GLY A 40 -9.26 -1.22 0.08
C GLY A 40 -8.23 -0.11 -0.25
N GLY A 41 -7.17 -0.44 -0.99
CA GLY A 41 -6.05 0.49 -1.25
C GLY A 41 -6.10 1.17 -2.62
N PRO A 42 -5.18 2.12 -2.91
CA PRO A 42 -5.03 2.77 -4.22
C PRO A 42 -4.95 1.80 -5.40
N GLY A 43 -4.46 0.57 -5.17
CA GLY A 43 -4.44 -0.50 -6.16
C GLY A 43 -5.83 -0.96 -6.61
N ALA A 44 -6.82 -1.01 -5.72
CA ALA A 44 -8.19 -1.38 -6.08
C ALA A 44 -8.81 -0.34 -7.02
N VAL A 45 -8.57 0.94 -6.74
CA VAL A 45 -9.00 2.07 -7.59
C VAL A 45 -8.40 1.96 -9.00
N ILE A 46 -7.12 1.58 -9.11
CA ILE A 46 -6.46 1.38 -10.41
C ILE A 46 -7.09 0.21 -11.18
N ALA A 47 -7.33 -0.93 -10.51
CA ALA A 47 -7.91 -2.10 -11.16
C ALA A 47 -9.33 -1.84 -11.67
N ASP A 48 -10.13 -1.12 -10.89
CA ASP A 48 -11.49 -0.74 -11.27
C ASP A 48 -11.50 0.30 -12.38
N ARG A 49 -10.62 1.31 -12.31
CA ARG A 49 -10.50 2.37 -13.33
C ARG A 49 -10.03 1.86 -14.68
N LEU A 50 -9.20 0.83 -14.72
CA LEU A 50 -8.74 0.19 -15.95
C LEU A 50 -9.68 -0.93 -16.42
N HIS A 51 -10.78 -1.16 -15.71
CA HIS A 51 -11.73 -2.22 -15.99
C HIS A 51 -11.04 -3.59 -16.16
N LEU A 52 -10.09 -3.89 -15.26
CA LEU A 52 -9.35 -5.16 -15.31
C LEU A 52 -10.31 -6.32 -15.02
N ASP A 53 -10.22 -7.37 -15.83
CA ASP A 53 -10.96 -8.61 -15.61
C ASP A 53 -10.29 -9.53 -14.57
N ALA A 54 -10.82 -10.73 -14.38
CA ALA A 54 -10.32 -11.66 -13.38
C ALA A 54 -8.83 -12.03 -13.59
N ASP A 55 -8.45 -12.38 -14.82
CA ASP A 55 -7.08 -12.79 -15.16
C ASP A 55 -6.10 -11.61 -15.01
N GLN A 56 -6.49 -10.44 -15.49
CA GLN A 56 -5.68 -9.22 -15.35
C GLN A 56 -5.56 -8.77 -13.88
N ARG A 57 -6.61 -8.97 -13.06
CA ARG A 57 -6.57 -8.67 -11.62
C ARG A 57 -5.60 -9.59 -10.88
N GLU A 58 -5.54 -10.86 -11.26
CA GLU A 58 -4.56 -11.80 -10.68
C GLU A 58 -3.12 -11.40 -11.05
N GLN A 59 -2.87 -11.13 -12.35
CA GLN A 59 -1.57 -10.61 -12.81
C GLN A 59 -1.20 -9.32 -12.10
N PHE A 60 -2.15 -8.38 -11.96
CA PHE A 60 -1.90 -7.11 -11.31
C PHE A 60 -1.56 -7.26 -9.82
N ARG A 61 -2.18 -8.22 -9.10
CA ARG A 61 -1.80 -8.53 -7.71
C ARG A 61 -0.36 -9.01 -7.63
N ALA A 62 0.06 -9.93 -8.49
CA ALA A 62 1.44 -10.39 -8.54
C ALA A 62 2.42 -9.22 -8.81
N LEU A 63 2.08 -8.31 -9.73
CA LEU A 63 2.89 -7.10 -9.98
C LEU A 63 2.94 -6.14 -8.79
N GLN A 64 1.89 -6.08 -7.95
CA GLN A 64 1.88 -5.27 -6.74
C GLN A 64 2.78 -5.87 -5.66
N ASP A 65 2.72 -7.17 -5.48
CA ASP A 65 3.54 -7.92 -4.51
C ASP A 65 5.02 -7.83 -4.90
N GLU A 66 5.36 -8.07 -6.18
CA GLU A 66 6.73 -7.92 -6.71
C GLU A 66 7.30 -6.52 -6.44
N ARG A 67 6.51 -5.48 -6.73
CA ARG A 67 6.90 -4.09 -6.45
C ARG A 67 7.07 -3.84 -4.96
N HIS A 68 6.19 -4.40 -4.12
CA HIS A 68 6.28 -4.23 -2.67
C HIS A 68 7.59 -4.86 -2.13
N GLU A 69 7.92 -6.07 -2.55
CA GLU A 69 9.17 -6.74 -2.19
C GLU A 69 10.40 -5.95 -2.63
N GLN A 70 10.39 -5.36 -3.83
CA GLN A 70 11.48 -4.52 -4.33
C GLN A 70 11.63 -3.19 -3.57
N LEU A 71 10.51 -2.55 -3.20
CA LEU A 71 10.53 -1.26 -2.50
C LEU A 71 10.84 -1.38 -1.02
N HIS A 72 10.48 -2.47 -0.36
CA HIS A 72 10.71 -2.66 1.07
C HIS A 72 12.17 -2.38 1.49
N PRO A 73 13.20 -3.04 0.93
CA PRO A 73 14.59 -2.79 1.32
C PRO A 73 15.06 -1.37 0.96
N LEU A 74 14.55 -0.77 -0.12
CA LEU A 74 14.89 0.60 -0.51
C LEU A 74 14.33 1.64 0.46
N ASN A 75 13.13 1.41 0.99
CA ASN A 75 12.51 2.28 1.98
C ASN A 75 13.21 2.19 3.35
N VAL A 76 13.58 0.98 3.78
CA VAL A 76 14.41 0.76 4.98
C VAL A 76 15.74 1.51 4.83
N LYS A 77 16.42 1.30 3.71
CA LYS A 77 17.70 1.98 3.41
C LYS A 77 17.56 3.50 3.36
N ALA A 78 16.45 4.05 2.84
CA ALA A 78 16.20 5.48 2.88
C ALA A 78 16.17 6.00 4.32
N GLY A 79 15.43 5.33 5.21
CA GLY A 79 15.35 5.67 6.63
C GLY A 79 16.72 5.66 7.32
N ASP A 80 17.52 4.62 7.07
CA ASP A 80 18.87 4.50 7.64
C ASP A 80 19.82 5.59 7.12
N LEU A 81 19.76 5.90 5.83
CA LEU A 81 20.57 6.95 5.21
C LEU A 81 20.22 8.33 5.77
N TYR A 82 18.93 8.67 5.89
CA TYR A 82 18.52 9.96 6.46
C TYR A 82 18.86 10.05 7.95
N THR A 83 18.66 8.98 8.72
CA THR A 83 19.08 8.90 10.12
C THR A 83 20.58 9.19 10.25
N THR A 84 21.40 8.49 9.47
CA THR A 84 22.86 8.66 9.50
C THR A 84 23.26 10.07 9.05
N TYR A 85 22.60 10.61 8.02
CA TYR A 85 22.86 11.95 7.49
C TYR A 85 22.66 13.02 8.56
N TYR A 86 21.54 12.99 9.28
CA TYR A 86 21.23 14.00 10.29
C TYR A 86 21.97 13.79 11.61
N ILE A 87 22.36 12.55 11.95
CA ILE A 87 23.23 12.28 13.11
C ILE A 87 24.56 13.03 13.00
N LEU A 88 25.09 13.25 11.79
CA LEU A 88 26.35 14.01 11.60
C LEU A 88 26.28 15.44 12.17
N LEU A 89 25.08 16.02 12.26
CA LEU A 89 24.88 17.37 12.80
C LEU A 89 25.04 17.44 14.33
N ARG A 90 25.14 16.29 15.01
CA ARG A 90 25.35 16.21 16.46
C ARG A 90 26.82 16.35 16.87
N ALA A 91 27.75 16.24 15.91
CA ALA A 91 29.18 16.37 16.18
C ALA A 91 29.56 17.84 16.39
N GLU A 92 30.54 18.10 17.27
CA GLU A 92 31.08 19.45 17.51
C GLU A 92 31.63 20.09 16.23
N ARG A 93 32.23 19.27 15.35
CA ARG A 93 32.61 19.64 13.99
C ARG A 93 31.92 18.74 12.99
N VAL A 94 31.15 19.33 12.08
CA VAL A 94 30.43 18.62 11.02
C VAL A 94 31.40 18.12 9.94
N ASP A 95 31.37 16.81 9.67
CA ASP A 95 32.08 16.19 8.56
C ASP A 95 31.29 16.34 7.25
N THR A 96 31.63 17.40 6.50
CA THR A 96 30.96 17.74 5.23
C THR A 96 31.26 16.74 4.11
N ALA A 97 32.43 16.11 4.11
CA ALA A 97 32.78 15.10 3.11
C ALA A 97 31.91 13.85 3.27
N ARG A 98 31.72 13.40 4.51
CA ARG A 98 30.81 12.29 4.84
C ARG A 98 29.36 12.65 4.57
N ALA A 99 28.91 13.86 4.90
CA ALA A 99 27.57 14.33 4.56
C ALA A 99 27.33 14.26 3.05
N ASN A 100 28.26 14.79 2.24
CA ASN A 100 28.15 14.74 0.78
C ASN A 100 28.10 13.30 0.22
N ALA A 101 28.84 12.37 0.84
CA ALA A 101 28.79 10.97 0.45
C ALA A 101 27.41 10.33 0.73
N ILE A 102 26.85 10.55 1.91
CA ILE A 102 25.52 10.03 2.28
C ILE A 102 24.42 10.67 1.42
N SER A 103 24.53 11.97 1.13
CA SER A 103 23.60 12.67 0.24
C SER A 103 23.57 12.04 -1.17
N ARG A 104 24.73 11.68 -1.73
CA ARG A 104 24.79 10.92 -2.99
C ARG A 104 24.12 9.56 -2.88
N GLN A 105 24.29 8.84 -1.78
CA GLN A 105 23.64 7.55 -1.55
C GLN A 105 22.11 7.69 -1.44
N ILE A 106 21.61 8.76 -0.81
CA ILE A 106 20.18 9.09 -0.79
C ILE A 106 19.69 9.28 -2.22
N GLY A 107 20.37 10.09 -3.04
CA GLY A 107 20.02 10.30 -4.45
C GLY A 107 19.96 9.00 -5.25
N GLN A 108 20.96 8.12 -5.10
CA GLN A 108 20.98 6.80 -5.74
C GLN A 108 19.80 5.91 -5.30
N ASN A 109 19.45 5.93 -4.01
CA ASN A 109 18.32 5.17 -3.49
C ASN A 109 16.98 5.69 -4.04
N GLN A 110 16.81 7.01 -4.12
CA GLN A 110 15.62 7.62 -4.71
C GLN A 110 15.48 7.29 -6.21
N GLN A 111 16.61 7.26 -6.94
CA GLN A 111 16.62 6.81 -8.33
C GLN A 111 16.14 5.35 -8.45
N ALA A 112 16.61 4.46 -7.57
CA ALA A 112 16.19 3.06 -7.59
C ALA A 112 14.67 2.92 -7.33
N ILE A 113 14.13 3.67 -6.36
CA ILE A 113 12.67 3.70 -6.08
C ILE A 113 11.89 4.17 -7.31
N ALA A 114 12.34 5.24 -7.97
CA ALA A 114 11.70 5.76 -9.17
C ALA A 114 11.69 4.73 -10.31
N GLN A 115 12.79 3.99 -10.49
CA GLN A 115 12.88 2.93 -11.50
C GLN A 115 11.91 1.77 -11.23
N VAL A 116 11.77 1.34 -9.96
CA VAL A 116 10.81 0.30 -9.58
C VAL A 116 9.38 0.75 -9.85
N ASN A 117 9.02 1.98 -9.47
CA ASN A 117 7.69 2.53 -9.74
C ASN A 117 7.39 2.65 -11.24
N PHE A 118 8.35 3.13 -12.03
CA PHE A 118 8.20 3.22 -13.48
C PHE A 118 8.00 1.84 -14.11
N ARG A 119 8.80 0.85 -13.69
CA ARG A 119 8.68 -0.53 -14.17
C ARG A 119 7.32 -1.14 -13.83
N HIS A 120 6.80 -0.90 -12.63
CA HIS A 120 5.46 -1.37 -12.25
C HIS A 120 4.38 -0.85 -13.20
N PHE A 121 4.41 0.44 -13.56
CA PHE A 121 3.46 1.00 -14.54
C PHE A 121 3.70 0.49 -15.97
N GLN A 122 4.94 0.21 -16.34
CA GLN A 122 5.25 -0.42 -17.62
C GLN A 122 4.71 -1.87 -17.71
N GLN A 123 4.84 -2.65 -16.64
CA GLN A 123 4.28 -4.00 -16.54
C GLN A 123 2.74 -3.94 -16.57
N LEU A 124 2.13 -3.01 -15.81
CA LEU A 124 0.68 -2.79 -15.85
C LEU A 124 0.19 -2.46 -17.26
N LYS A 125 0.91 -1.60 -18.01
CA LYS A 125 0.57 -1.28 -19.40
C LYS A 125 0.56 -2.52 -20.30
N THR A 126 1.44 -3.48 -20.04
CA THR A 126 1.61 -4.69 -20.84
C THR A 126 0.44 -5.66 -20.67
N ILE A 127 -0.16 -5.72 -19.48
CA ILE A 127 -1.34 -6.56 -19.24
C ILE A 127 -2.64 -5.91 -19.71
N CYS A 128 -2.66 -4.60 -20.01
CA CYS A 128 -3.81 -3.90 -20.55
C CYS A 128 -4.09 -4.26 -22.02
N ARG A 129 -5.34 -4.59 -22.33
CA ARG A 129 -5.83 -4.84 -23.70
C ARG A 129 -5.89 -3.54 -24.52
N PRO A 130 -5.98 -3.62 -25.87
CA PRO A 130 -6.08 -2.43 -26.72
C PRO A 130 -7.20 -1.46 -26.30
N GLY A 131 -8.37 -1.97 -25.90
CA GLY A 131 -9.49 -1.15 -25.43
C GLY A 131 -9.24 -0.39 -24.13
N GLN A 132 -8.29 -0.83 -23.30
CA GLN A 132 -7.96 -0.23 -21.99
C GLN A 132 -6.81 0.79 -22.07
N GLN A 133 -6.16 0.94 -23.23
CA GLN A 133 -4.98 1.82 -23.37
C GLN A 133 -5.34 3.31 -23.21
N ALA A 134 -6.57 3.71 -23.58
CA ALA A 134 -7.05 5.07 -23.36
C ALA A 134 -7.19 5.38 -21.86
N ASP A 135 -7.80 4.48 -21.09
CA ASP A 135 -7.97 4.60 -19.64
C ASP A 135 -6.62 4.60 -18.91
N PHE A 136 -5.68 3.77 -19.38
CA PHE A 136 -4.29 3.79 -18.90
C PHE A 136 -3.62 5.15 -19.15
N GLY A 137 -3.80 5.72 -20.34
CA GLY A 137 -3.30 7.06 -20.67
C GLY A 137 -3.86 8.14 -19.74
N GLN A 138 -5.17 8.09 -19.45
CA GLN A 138 -5.80 9.02 -18.50
C GLN A 138 -5.28 8.84 -17.07
N LEU A 139 -5.11 7.58 -16.62
CA LEU A 139 -4.53 7.27 -15.32
C LEU A 139 -3.13 7.88 -15.18
N MET A 140 -2.28 7.76 -16.20
CA MET A 140 -0.95 8.37 -16.20
C MET A 140 -1.02 9.90 -16.20
N GLY A 141 -1.94 10.47 -16.98
CA GLY A 141 -2.20 11.91 -16.98
C GLY A 141 -2.52 12.46 -15.60
N ASP A 142 -3.39 11.77 -14.85
CA ASP A 142 -3.72 12.16 -13.47
C ASP A 142 -2.55 11.97 -12.50
N LEU A 143 -1.76 10.91 -12.67
CA LEU A 143 -0.55 10.69 -11.87
C LEU A 143 0.43 11.87 -12.00
N THR A 144 0.55 12.48 -13.20
CA THR A 144 1.41 13.66 -13.40
C THR A 144 0.91 14.90 -12.65
N LYS A 145 -0.42 15.07 -12.46
CA LYS A 145 -0.99 16.20 -11.72
C LYS A 145 -0.61 16.14 -10.25
N ILE A 146 -0.57 14.93 -9.67
CA ILE A 146 -0.15 14.70 -8.30
C ILE A 146 1.32 15.15 -8.11
N HIS A 147 2.20 14.79 -9.06
CA HIS A 147 3.62 15.13 -8.98
C HIS A 147 3.93 16.61 -9.27
N LYS A 148 3.05 17.32 -9.98
CA LYS A 148 3.18 18.78 -10.20
C LYS A 148 2.78 19.60 -8.97
N GLY A 149 2.17 18.98 -7.96
CA GLY A 149 1.56 19.66 -6.81
C GLY A 149 0.29 20.40 -7.23
N SER A 150 -0.77 20.34 -6.40
CA SER A 150 -1.85 21.32 -6.53
C SER A 150 -1.23 22.72 -6.44
N PRO A 151 -1.60 23.68 -7.31
CA PRO A 151 -1.14 25.05 -7.16
C PRO A 151 -1.54 25.50 -5.76
N GLY A 152 -0.56 25.75 -4.89
CA GLY A 152 -0.80 26.27 -3.56
C GLY A 152 -1.60 27.57 -3.63
N PRO A 153 -2.31 27.97 -2.56
CA PRO A 153 -3.03 29.24 -2.53
C PRO A 153 -2.06 30.34 -2.93
N ARG A 154 -2.41 31.13 -3.96
CA ARG A 154 -1.62 32.30 -4.34
C ARG A 154 -1.63 33.29 -3.16
N PRO A 155 -0.50 33.97 -2.88
CA PRO A 155 -0.42 34.99 -1.84
C PRO A 155 -1.39 36.14 -2.10
#